data_AF-A0A950U394-F1
#
_entry.id   AF-A0A950U394-F1
#
_cell.length_a   1.000
_cell.length_b   1.000
_cell.length_c   1.000
_cell.angle_alpha   90.00
_cell.angle_beta   90.00
_cell.angle_gamma   90.00
#
_symmetry.space_group_name_H-M   'P 1'
#
loop_
_entity.id
_entity.type
_entity.pdbx_description
1 polymer ?
#
loop_
_entity_poly.entity_id
_entity_poly.type
_entity_poly.pdbx_seq_one_letter_code
_entity_poly.pdbx_strand_id
1 'polypeptide(L)'
;AASEAIAKDGVAAMTTLAEVAVAKVRVGEAASTGAAIAHQVHGAIGFTKEYALQLSTRRLWSWREEFGSDVEWAARVGAFACGRGADQLWPMLTDI
;
A
#
# COMPACT_ATOMS: atom_id res chain seq x y z
N ALA A 1 8.77 -7.55 -7.03
CA ALA A 1 8.78 -6.51 -5.97
C ALA A 1 8.61 -7.16 -4.59
N ALA A 2 7.69 -6.77 -3.70
CA ALA A 2 7.72 -7.21 -2.29
C ALA A 2 7.76 -8.74 -2.05
N SER A 3 6.95 -9.54 -2.76
CA SER A 3 7.01 -11.01 -2.66
C SER A 3 8.32 -11.61 -3.18
N GLU A 4 8.95 -10.93 -4.13
CA GLU A 4 10.19 -11.33 -4.77
C GLU A 4 11.39 -10.96 -3.90
N ALA A 5 11.39 -9.77 -3.27
CA ALA A 5 12.38 -9.42 -2.25
C ALA A 5 12.31 -10.34 -1.02
N ILE A 6 11.11 -10.73 -0.59
CA ILE A 6 10.96 -11.75 0.46
C ILE A 6 11.62 -13.07 0.01
N ALA A 7 11.43 -13.49 -1.24
CA ALA A 7 12.01 -14.72 -1.75
C ALA A 7 13.55 -14.65 -1.88
N LYS A 8 14.08 -13.47 -2.21
CA LYS A 8 15.52 -13.24 -2.44
C LYS A 8 16.30 -13.00 -1.14
N ASP A 9 15.83 -12.07 -0.31
CA ASP A 9 16.58 -11.54 0.84
C ASP A 9 15.98 -11.99 2.20
N GLY A 10 14.82 -12.65 2.18
CA GLY A 10 14.09 -13.05 3.38
C GLY A 10 13.29 -11.91 4.02
N VAL A 11 12.37 -12.27 4.92
CA VAL A 11 11.41 -11.32 5.54
C VAL A 11 12.10 -10.32 6.48
N ALA A 12 13.25 -10.69 7.04
CA ALA A 12 13.97 -9.86 8.02
C ALA A 12 14.91 -8.82 7.38
N ALA A 13 15.16 -8.89 6.06
CA ALA A 13 16.04 -7.94 5.40
C ALA A 13 15.40 -6.54 5.37
N MET A 14 16.20 -5.52 5.68
CA MET A 14 15.72 -4.14 5.69
C MET A 14 15.20 -3.66 4.33
N THR A 15 15.79 -4.16 3.23
CA THR A 15 15.32 -3.86 1.86
C THR A 15 13.92 -4.45 1.64
N THR A 16 13.70 -5.70 2.05
CA THR A 16 12.39 -6.34 2.03
C THR A 16 11.35 -5.55 2.83
N LEU A 17 11.71 -5.08 4.03
CA LEU A 17 10.81 -4.26 4.85
C LEU A 17 10.42 -2.95 4.16
N ALA A 18 11.35 -2.29 3.47
CA ALA A 18 11.07 -1.09 2.69
C ALA A 18 10.14 -1.38 1.51
N GLU A 19 10.35 -2.47 0.77
CA GLU A 19 9.47 -2.86 -0.34
C GLU A 19 8.07 -3.24 0.13
N VAL A 20 7.96 -3.97 1.25
CA VAL A 20 6.66 -4.30 1.86
C VAL A 20 5.95 -3.03 2.32
N ALA A 21 6.66 -2.08 2.92
CA ALA A 21 6.09 -0.80 3.32
C ALA A 21 5.59 0.01 2.11
N VAL A 22 6.38 0.09 1.03
CA VAL A 22 5.95 0.73 -0.22
C VAL A 22 4.71 0.05 -0.80
N ALA A 23 4.69 -1.29 -0.85
CA ALA A 23 3.55 -2.05 -1.33
C ALA A 23 2.29 -1.79 -0.48
N LYS A 24 2.42 -1.75 0.85
CA LYS A 24 1.32 -1.45 1.78
C LYS A 24 0.71 -0.08 1.50
N VAL A 25 1.55 0.95 1.35
CA VAL A 25 1.10 2.32 1.03
C VAL A 25 0.37 2.35 -0.32
N ARG A 26 0.98 1.77 -1.37
CA ARG A 26 0.41 1.80 -2.72
C ARG A 26 -0.93 1.08 -2.83
N VAL A 27 -1.06 -0.08 -2.19
CA VAL A 27 -2.32 -0.83 -2.18
C VAL A 27 -3.39 -0.09 -1.37
N GLY A 28 -3.04 0.57 -0.26
CA GLY A 28 -3.95 1.39 0.54
C GLY A 28 -4.52 2.60 -0.22
N GLU A 29 -3.66 3.32 -0.97
CA GLU A 29 -4.05 4.42 -1.87
C GLU A 29 -4.99 3.94 -2.99
N ALA A 30 -4.64 2.82 -3.63
CA ALA A 30 -5.42 2.22 -4.71
C ALA A 30 -6.79 1.74 -4.21
N ALA A 31 -6.84 1.16 -3.00
CA ALA A 31 -8.09 0.73 -2.37
C ALA A 31 -9.08 1.89 -2.17
N SER A 32 -8.60 3.04 -1.68
CA SER A 32 -9.42 4.25 -1.53
C SER A 32 -9.95 4.75 -2.87
N THR A 33 -9.05 4.87 -3.84
CA THR A 33 -9.37 5.41 -5.18
C THR A 33 -10.35 4.50 -5.91
N GLY A 34 -10.10 3.18 -5.91
CA GLY A 34 -10.95 2.19 -6.55
C GLY A 34 -12.34 2.12 -5.92
N ALA A 35 -12.43 2.17 -4.59
CA ALA A 35 -13.72 2.22 -3.89
C ALA A 35 -14.53 3.47 -4.28
N ALA A 36 -13.88 4.64 -4.35
CA ALA A 36 -14.55 5.88 -4.74
C ALA A 36 -15.09 5.83 -6.17
N ILE A 37 -14.26 5.40 -7.14
CA ILE A 37 -14.66 5.25 -8.54
C ILE A 37 -15.83 4.27 -8.67
N ALA A 38 -15.74 3.12 -8.01
CA ALA A 38 -16.79 2.11 -8.06
C ALA A 38 -18.12 2.65 -7.53
N HIS A 39 -18.11 3.37 -6.40
CA HIS A 39 -19.34 4.00 -5.88
C HIS A 39 -19.86 5.12 -6.79
N GLN A 40 -18.99 5.88 -7.43
CA GLN A 40 -19.40 6.92 -8.38
C GLN A 40 -20.12 6.33 -9.61
N VAL A 41 -19.63 5.20 -10.13
CA VAL A 41 -20.25 4.51 -11.29
C VAL A 41 -21.61 3.92 -10.93
N HIS A 42 -21.75 3.35 -9.73
CA HIS A 42 -22.98 2.67 -9.31
C HIS A 42 -23.99 3.62 -8.65
N GLY A 43 -23.57 4.79 -8.16
CA GLY A 43 -24.45 5.71 -7.43
C GLY A 43 -25.09 5.05 -6.20
N ALA A 44 -26.36 5.38 -5.94
CA ALA A 44 -27.06 4.90 -4.74
C ALA A 44 -27.16 3.38 -4.63
N ILE A 45 -27.30 2.65 -5.75
CA ILE A 45 -27.37 1.17 -5.72
C ILE A 45 -26.07 0.54 -5.20
N GLY A 46 -24.94 1.24 -5.33
CA GLY A 46 -23.66 0.82 -4.77
C GLY A 46 -23.64 0.67 -3.25
N PHE A 47 -24.59 1.31 -2.55
CA PHE A 47 -24.71 1.31 -1.09
C PHE A 47 -25.83 0.40 -0.55
N THR A 48 -26.65 -0.18 -1.42
CA THR A 48 -27.78 -0.99 -0.96
C THR A 48 -27.36 -2.42 -0.60
N LYS A 49 -28.26 -3.18 0.04
CA LYS A 49 -27.95 -4.56 0.48
C LYS A 49 -27.92 -5.55 -0.69
N GLU A 50 -28.63 -5.23 -1.75
CA GLU A 50 -28.80 -6.04 -2.96
C GLU A 50 -27.53 -6.06 -3.82
N TYR A 51 -26.62 -5.09 -3.63
CA TYR A 51 -25.37 -4.99 -4.38
C TYR A 51 -24.14 -5.24 -3.50
N ALA A 52 -23.24 -6.11 -3.96
CA ALA A 52 -22.08 -6.55 -3.17
C ALA A 52 -20.96 -5.50 -3.03
N LEU A 53 -21.07 -4.36 -3.72
CA LEU A 53 -20.02 -3.33 -3.75
C LEU A 53 -19.67 -2.83 -2.35
N GLN A 54 -20.68 -2.45 -1.54
CA GLN A 54 -20.45 -1.93 -0.19
C GLN A 54 -19.70 -2.93 0.71
N LEU A 55 -19.93 -4.23 0.55
CA LEU A 55 -19.23 -5.27 1.33
C LEU A 55 -17.73 -5.27 1.01
N SER A 56 -17.40 -5.16 -0.27
CA SER A 56 -16.01 -5.16 -0.74
C SER A 56 -15.29 -3.87 -0.35
N THR A 57 -15.92 -2.71 -0.57
CA THR A 57 -15.29 -1.41 -0.25
C THR A 57 -15.11 -1.18 1.24
N ARG A 58 -16.01 -1.68 2.08
CA ARG A 58 -15.84 -1.62 3.55
C ARG A 58 -14.65 -2.45 4.02
N ARG A 59 -14.41 -3.63 3.43
CA ARG A 59 -13.22 -4.43 3.73
C ARG A 59 -11.95 -3.73 3.27
N LEU A 60 -11.95 -3.16 2.07
CA LEU A 60 -10.84 -2.35 1.57
C LEU A 60 -10.49 -1.20 2.53
N TRP A 61 -11.50 -0.50 3.06
CA TRP A 61 -11.29 0.56 4.06
C TRP A 61 -10.81 0.05 5.43
N SER A 62 -11.19 -1.17 5.84
CA SER A 62 -10.65 -1.79 7.06
C SER A 62 -9.19 -2.17 6.87
N TRP A 63 -8.88 -2.94 5.83
CA TRP A 63 -7.55 -3.50 5.60
C TRP A 63 -6.47 -2.45 5.37
N ARG A 64 -6.82 -1.29 4.80
CA ARG A 64 -5.86 -0.19 4.63
C ARG A 64 -5.41 0.42 5.96
N GLU A 65 -6.20 0.34 7.02
CA GLU A 65 -5.80 0.83 8.36
C GLU A 65 -5.22 -0.29 9.25
N GLU A 66 -5.32 -1.54 8.82
CA GLU A 66 -4.75 -2.67 9.55
C GLU A 66 -3.22 -2.75 9.38
N PHE A 67 -2.54 -3.16 10.46
CA PHE A 67 -1.08 -3.29 10.52
C PHE A 67 -0.31 -2.00 10.26
N GLY A 68 -0.91 -0.85 10.60
CA GLY A 68 -0.35 0.47 10.42
C GLY A 68 -0.95 1.18 9.21
N SER A 69 -1.21 2.47 9.40
CA SER A 69 -1.80 3.35 8.40
C SER A 69 -0.83 3.66 7.26
N ASP A 70 -1.37 4.08 6.12
CA ASP A 70 -0.58 4.48 4.95
C ASP A 70 0.38 5.64 5.30
N VAL A 71 -0.02 6.54 6.21
CA VAL A 71 0.81 7.66 6.67
C VAL A 71 2.01 7.18 7.47
N GLU A 72 1.80 6.24 8.40
CA GLU A 72 2.88 5.67 9.22
C GLU A 72 3.90 4.93 8.35
N TRP A 73 3.43 4.14 7.39
CA TRP A 73 4.31 3.41 6.48
C TRP A 73 5.05 4.33 5.51
N ALA A 74 4.37 5.36 4.96
CA ALA A 74 5.02 6.36 4.12
C ALA A 74 6.13 7.12 4.88
N ALA A 75 5.89 7.48 6.14
CA ALA A 75 6.89 8.12 6.99
C ALA A 75 8.11 7.20 7.23
N ARG A 76 7.87 5.90 7.46
CA ARG A 76 8.96 4.91 7.63
C ARG A 76 9.79 4.73 6.36
N VAL A 77 9.15 4.66 5.19
CA VAL A 77 9.84 4.60 3.90
C VAL A 77 10.68 5.86 3.68
N GLY A 78 10.13 7.04 3.99
CA GLY A 78 10.87 8.31 3.92
C GLY A 78 12.08 8.32 4.84
N ALA A 79 11.92 7.94 6.11
CA ALA A 79 13.02 7.86 7.07
C ALA A 79 14.11 6.87 6.61
N PHE A 80 13.72 5.72 6.07
CA PHE A 80 14.64 4.74 5.51
C PHE A 80 15.45 5.30 4.33
N ALA A 81 14.80 6.00 3.40
CA ALA A 81 15.47 6.62 2.27
C ALA A 81 16.43 7.74 2.74
N CYS A 82 15.97 8.62 3.64
CA CYS A 82 16.79 9.71 4.18
C CYS A 82 18.01 9.19 4.97
N GLY A 83 17.86 8.10 5.72
CA GLY A 83 18.93 7.50 6.52
C GLY A 83 20.10 6.94 5.71
N ARG A 84 19.94 6.71 4.41
CA ARG A 84 21.00 6.21 3.51
C ARG A 84 21.80 7.33 2.84
N GLY A 85 21.36 8.58 2.96
CA GLY A 85 21.96 9.72 2.27
C GLY A 85 21.45 9.92 0.84
N ALA A 86 21.56 11.16 0.35
CA ALA A 86 20.97 11.56 -0.93
C ALA A 86 21.51 10.77 -2.13
N ASP A 87 22.79 10.43 -2.13
CA ASP A 87 23.46 9.71 -3.23
C ASP A 87 22.94 8.28 -3.41
N GLN A 88 22.37 7.69 -2.35
CA GLN A 88 21.85 6.32 -2.37
C GLN A 88 20.39 6.24 -2.84
N LEU A 89 19.70 7.36 -3.02
CA LEU A 89 18.28 7.35 -3.42
C LEU A 89 18.09 6.76 -4.82
N TRP A 90 18.88 7.21 -5.79
CA TRP A 90 18.71 6.78 -7.18
C TRP A 90 19.08 5.31 -7.39
N PRO A 91 20.24 4.80 -6.90
CA PRO A 91 20.54 3.37 -6.94
C PRO A 91 19.45 2.50 -6.30
N MET A 92 18.89 2.93 -5.15
CA MET A 92 17.80 2.21 -4.49
C MET A 92 16.55 2.07 -5.37
N LEU A 93 16.25 3.05 -6.21
CA LEU A 93 15.07 3.03 -7.08
C LEU A 93 15.31 2.25 -8.38
N THR A 94 16.55 2.15 -8.84
CA THR A 94 16.88 1.54 -10.13
C THR A 94 17.41 0.12 -10.02
N ASP A 95 17.94 -0.29 -8.87
CA ASP A 95 18.53 -1.62 -8.65
C ASP A 95 17.51 -2.67 -8.14
N ILE A 96 16.21 -2.40 -8.31
CA ILE A 96 15.10 -3.29 -7.93
C ILE A 96 14.94 -4.42 -8.94
#